data_AF-A0A5E4HKQ1-F1
#
_entry.id   AF-A0A5E4HKQ1-F1
#
_cell.length_a   1.000
_cell.length_b   1.000
_cell.length_c   1.000
_cell.angle_alpha   90.00
_cell.angle_beta   90.00
_cell.angle_gamma   90.00
#
_symmetry.space_group_name_H-M   'P 1'
#
loop_
_entity.id
_entity.type
_entity.pdbx_description
1 polymer ?
#
loop_
_entity_poly.entity_id
_entity_poly.type
_entity_poly.pdbx_seq_one_letter_code
_entity_poly.pdbx_strand_id
1 'polypeptide(L)'
;MKVYELFTELSSGKRLDILRTLNEKHMTFTNLIKEVDMTSAEASRQLSRLTDARLIEKKGDGKYYNTLLGKLVISSISGMNFISEKSGYFLEHDTSPIPLDLLGQIDALSKGEIVTGVYNILNTQEKLSEGLSGHFWYMSDDFPRHHLPNVEKVLEKGMEIRVIFPKDLLSTLKLSEKNMEKIQFRAQDEIKLSIMTANSFSMLKLPGPDGKIDQNTAIFGHDERFRKWCEKLFQYYWETKLGII
;
A
#
# COMPACT_ATOMS: atom_id res chain seq x y z
N MET A 1 22.21 13.50 17.41
CA MET A 1 21.98 13.67 15.97
C MET A 1 20.59 14.24 15.79
N LYS A 2 20.47 15.39 15.15
CA LYS A 2 19.18 15.97 14.74
C LYS A 2 18.69 15.30 13.45
N VAL A 3 17.40 15.40 13.14
CA VAL A 3 16.79 14.69 11.99
C VAL A 3 17.43 15.07 10.64
N TYR A 4 17.76 16.35 10.42
CA TYR A 4 18.39 16.78 9.16
C TYR A 4 19.84 16.28 9.02
N GLU A 5 20.55 16.05 10.13
CA GLU A 5 21.87 15.44 10.12
C GLU A 5 21.73 13.97 9.68
N LEU A 6 20.73 13.26 10.20
CA LEU A 6 20.42 11.91 9.74
C LEU A 6 20.10 11.89 8.24
N PHE A 7 19.27 12.81 7.73
CA PHE A 7 19.01 12.89 6.30
C PHE A 7 20.27 13.18 5.48
N THR A 8 21.18 14.00 5.99
CA THR A 8 22.47 14.26 5.35
C THR A 8 23.31 12.97 5.26
N GLU A 9 23.26 12.13 6.30
CA GLU A 9 23.87 10.80 6.29
C GLU A 9 23.14 9.83 5.35
N LEU A 10 21.82 9.89 5.23
CA LEU A 10 21.07 9.01 4.33
C LEU A 10 21.05 9.47 2.86
N SER A 11 21.46 10.72 2.57
CA SER A 11 21.54 11.29 1.21
C SER A 11 22.74 10.73 0.42
N SER A 12 22.82 9.40 0.29
CA SER A 12 23.81 8.69 -0.52
C SER A 12 23.31 7.28 -0.83
N GLY A 13 23.12 6.97 -2.12
CA GLY A 13 22.69 5.64 -2.58
C GLY A 13 23.57 4.52 -2.01
N LYS A 14 24.90 4.66 -2.07
CA LYS A 14 25.85 3.67 -1.53
C LYS A 14 25.70 3.44 -0.02
N ARG A 15 25.38 4.48 0.77
CA ARG A 15 25.16 4.29 2.23
C ARG A 15 23.84 3.60 2.52
N LEU A 16 22.79 3.91 1.76
CA LEU A 16 21.52 3.19 1.84
C LEU A 16 21.69 1.72 1.43
N ASP A 17 22.47 1.45 0.39
CA ASP A 17 22.81 0.10 -0.04
C ASP A 17 23.57 -0.67 1.04
N ILE A 18 24.59 -0.05 1.66
CA ILE A 18 25.29 -0.64 2.81
C ILE A 18 24.30 -1.00 3.93
N LEU A 19 23.45 -0.06 4.36
CA LEU A 19 22.50 -0.29 5.46
C LEU A 19 21.51 -1.40 5.12
N ARG A 20 21.02 -1.46 3.88
CA ARG A 20 20.12 -2.50 3.39
C ARG A 20 20.80 -3.87 3.34
N THR A 21 21.98 -3.97 2.73
CA THR A 21 22.77 -5.20 2.67
C THR A 21 23.07 -5.73 4.08
N LEU A 22 23.49 -4.86 5.00
CA LEU A 22 23.78 -5.24 6.38
C LEU A 22 22.53 -5.58 7.22
N ASN A 23 21.34 -5.17 6.77
CA ASN A 23 20.07 -5.57 7.38
C ASN A 23 19.71 -7.02 7.04
N GLU A 24 20.09 -7.48 5.85
CA GLU A 24 19.90 -8.86 5.39
C GLU A 24 21.01 -9.78 5.90
N LYS A 25 22.27 -9.33 5.81
CA LYS A 25 23.44 -10.14 6.16
C LYS A 25 24.64 -9.28 6.60
N HIS A 26 25.23 -9.62 7.73
CA HIS A 26 26.49 -9.03 8.18
C HIS A 26 27.67 -9.46 7.30
N MET A 27 28.53 -8.52 6.90
CA MET A 27 29.58 -8.75 5.89
C MET A 27 30.94 -8.20 6.32
N THR A 28 32.02 -8.85 5.86
CA THR A 28 33.37 -8.28 5.92
C THR A 28 33.50 -7.12 4.94
N PHE A 29 34.54 -6.30 5.12
CA PHE A 29 34.86 -5.18 4.23
C PHE A 29 34.92 -5.61 2.74
N THR A 30 35.66 -6.67 2.43
CA THR A 30 35.86 -7.17 1.06
C THR A 30 34.56 -7.67 0.42
N ASN A 31 33.70 -8.34 1.20
CA ASN A 31 32.44 -8.85 0.67
C ASN A 31 31.45 -7.69 0.42
N LEU A 32 31.41 -6.71 1.32
CA LEU A 32 30.54 -5.56 1.18
C LEU A 32 30.92 -4.67 -0.02
N ILE A 33 32.22 -4.54 -0.31
CA ILE A 33 32.73 -3.90 -1.54
C ILE A 33 32.16 -4.53 -2.79
N LYS A 34 32.12 -5.87 -2.84
CA LYS A 34 31.62 -6.61 -3.99
C LYS A 34 30.10 -6.50 -4.11
N GLU A 35 29.40 -6.62 -2.99
CA GLU A 35 27.94 -6.62 -2.96
C GLU A 35 27.35 -5.26 -3.36
N VAL A 36 27.93 -4.17 -2.86
CA VAL A 36 27.45 -2.80 -3.10
C VAL A 36 28.14 -2.15 -4.31
N ASP A 37 29.07 -2.85 -4.95
CA ASP A 37 29.90 -2.37 -6.06
C ASP A 37 30.60 -1.04 -5.74
N MET A 38 31.63 -1.10 -4.91
CA MET A 38 32.41 0.07 -4.47
C MET A 38 33.90 -0.16 -4.59
N THR A 39 34.68 0.90 -4.81
CA THR A 39 36.14 0.83 -4.61
C THR A 39 36.50 0.76 -3.12
N SER A 40 37.70 0.27 -2.79
CA SER A 40 38.20 0.25 -1.40
C SER A 40 38.24 1.64 -0.75
N ALA A 41 38.57 2.68 -1.51
CA ALA A 41 38.61 4.06 -1.02
C ALA A 41 37.20 4.58 -0.70
N GLU A 42 36.23 4.31 -1.56
CA GLU A 42 34.83 4.66 -1.33
C GLU A 42 34.24 3.90 -0.14
N ALA A 43 34.43 2.57 -0.10
CA ALA A 43 33.94 1.75 1.01
C ALA A 43 34.51 2.24 2.35
N SER A 44 35.81 2.54 2.42
CA SER A 44 36.43 3.09 3.62
C SER A 44 35.77 4.40 4.06
N ARG A 45 35.53 5.32 3.11
CA ARG A 45 34.87 6.60 3.39
C ARG A 45 33.43 6.43 3.86
N GLN A 46 32.63 5.61 3.19
CA GLN A 46 31.22 5.42 3.54
C GLN A 46 31.05 4.67 4.86
N LEU A 47 31.87 3.64 5.12
CA LEU A 47 31.83 2.87 6.35
C LEU A 47 32.29 3.68 7.56
N SER A 48 33.36 4.48 7.42
CA SER A 48 33.78 5.42 8.47
C SER A 48 32.62 6.34 8.83
N ARG A 49 32.04 6.98 7.82
CA ARG A 49 30.95 7.95 8.00
C ARG A 49 29.70 7.34 8.65
N LEU A 50 29.29 6.15 8.25
CA LEU A 50 28.17 5.42 8.89
C LEU A 50 28.50 4.96 10.32
N THR A 51 29.77 4.65 10.60
CA THR A 51 30.24 4.28 11.94
C THR A 51 30.27 5.49 12.87
N ASP A 52 30.76 6.64 12.37
CA ASP A 52 30.78 7.92 13.09
C ASP A 52 29.35 8.38 13.42
N ALA A 53 28.42 8.16 12.49
CA ALA A 53 26.98 8.36 12.67
C ALA A 53 26.31 7.32 13.59
N ARG A 54 27.03 6.29 14.03
CA ARG A 54 26.55 5.16 14.87
C ARG A 54 25.41 4.35 14.24
N LEU A 55 25.32 4.34 12.91
CA LEU A 55 24.34 3.54 12.17
C LEU A 55 24.84 2.12 11.93
N ILE A 56 26.16 1.93 11.83
CA ILE A 56 26.80 0.63 11.75
C ILE A 56 27.91 0.49 12.79
N GLU A 57 28.34 -0.74 13.02
CA GLU A 57 29.48 -1.08 13.87
C GLU A 57 30.28 -2.22 13.25
N LYS A 58 31.60 -2.23 13.48
CA LYS A 58 32.47 -3.37 13.16
C LYS A 58 32.74 -4.18 14.42
N LYS A 59 32.46 -5.48 14.41
CA LYS A 59 32.69 -6.37 15.56
C LYS A 59 34.04 -7.08 15.46
N GLY A 60 34.42 -7.75 16.54
CA GLY A 60 35.70 -8.46 16.67
C GLY A 60 35.90 -9.60 15.67
N ASP A 61 34.82 -10.08 15.03
CA ASP A 61 34.89 -11.07 13.95
C ASP A 61 35.24 -10.46 12.57
N GLY A 62 35.51 -9.15 12.53
CA GLY A 62 35.89 -8.42 11.33
C GLY A 62 34.74 -8.03 10.42
N LYS A 63 33.48 -8.32 10.80
CA LYS A 63 32.28 -7.97 10.02
C LYS A 63 31.64 -6.68 10.49
N TYR A 64 30.93 -6.04 9.56
CA TYR A 64 30.05 -4.91 9.82
C TYR A 64 28.63 -5.37 10.09
N TYR A 65 27.96 -4.63 10.96
CA TYR A 65 26.58 -4.85 11.41
C TYR A 65 25.85 -3.52 11.43
N ASN A 66 24.56 -3.50 11.13
CA ASN A 66 23.71 -2.39 11.56
C ASN A 66 23.64 -2.37 13.10
N THR A 67 23.80 -1.19 13.69
CA THR A 67 23.45 -0.99 15.09
C THR A 67 21.92 -1.09 15.26
N LEU A 68 21.43 -1.12 16.51
CA LEU A 68 19.98 -1.03 16.76
C LEU A 68 19.37 0.24 16.15
N LEU A 69 20.11 1.36 16.21
CA LEU A 69 19.70 2.61 15.57
C LEU A 69 19.66 2.45 14.04
N GLY A 70 20.70 1.88 13.42
CA GLY A 70 20.73 1.67 11.97
C GLY A 70 19.58 0.79 11.46
N LYS A 71 19.24 -0.27 12.22
CA LYS A 71 18.08 -1.13 11.93
C LYS A 71 16.75 -0.37 12.02
N LEU A 72 16.58 0.45 13.06
CA LEU A 72 15.38 1.27 13.21
C LEU A 72 15.27 2.26 12.05
N VAL A 73 16.36 2.99 11.74
CA VAL A 73 16.40 3.94 10.63
C VAL A 73 16.02 3.29 9.30
N ILE A 74 16.67 2.18 8.92
CA ILE A 74 16.36 1.53 7.63
C ILE A 74 14.92 1.01 7.58
N SER A 75 14.36 0.57 8.71
CA SER A 75 12.95 0.14 8.78
C SER A 75 11.97 1.31 8.66
N SER A 76 12.36 2.52 9.08
CA SER A 76 11.49 3.71 9.05
C SER A 76 11.50 4.44 7.70
N ILE A 77 12.49 4.22 6.83
CA ILE A 77 12.56 4.90 5.53
C ILE A 77 11.77 4.22 4.41
N SER A 78 11.22 3.02 4.64
CA SER A 78 10.48 2.26 3.60
C SER A 78 9.32 3.07 3.00
N GLY A 79 8.59 3.83 3.83
CA GLY A 79 7.53 4.75 3.39
C GLY A 79 8.04 5.82 2.44
N MET A 80 9.16 6.46 2.80
CA MET A 80 9.77 7.48 1.95
C MET A 80 10.29 6.90 0.63
N ASN A 81 10.86 5.70 0.65
CA ASN A 81 11.28 5.02 -0.58
C ASN A 81 10.09 4.76 -1.50
N PHE A 82 8.98 4.22 -0.98
CA PHE A 82 7.77 3.99 -1.76
C PHE A 82 7.20 5.28 -2.35
N ILE A 83 7.10 6.35 -1.53
CA ILE A 83 6.62 7.66 -1.99
C ILE A 83 7.53 8.19 -3.11
N SER A 84 8.85 8.09 -2.96
CA SER A 84 9.81 8.55 -3.97
C SER A 84 9.71 7.75 -5.27
N GLU A 85 9.67 6.41 -5.17
CA GLU A 85 9.57 5.49 -6.32
C GLU A 85 8.27 5.69 -7.11
N LYS A 86 7.18 6.04 -6.42
CA LYS A 86 5.87 6.31 -7.02
C LYS A 86 5.52 7.79 -7.05
N SER A 87 6.52 8.67 -7.03
CA SER A 87 6.31 10.12 -6.95
C SER A 87 5.43 10.68 -8.05
N GLY A 88 5.57 10.19 -9.29
CA GLY A 88 4.70 10.60 -10.40
C GLY A 88 3.23 10.22 -10.20
N TYR A 89 2.95 9.12 -9.50
CA TYR A 89 1.58 8.75 -9.12
C TYR A 89 1.05 9.68 -8.03
N PHE A 90 1.81 9.88 -6.95
CA PHE A 90 1.41 10.72 -5.82
C PHE A 90 1.37 12.22 -6.14
N LEU A 91 1.98 12.67 -7.23
CA LEU A 91 1.84 14.03 -7.74
C LEU A 91 0.42 14.31 -8.23
N GLU A 92 -0.24 13.30 -8.80
CA GLU A 92 -1.55 13.41 -9.46
C GLU A 92 -2.69 12.80 -8.64
N HIS A 93 -2.41 12.27 -7.44
CA HIS A 93 -3.39 11.56 -6.62
C HIS A 93 -3.40 12.06 -5.18
N ASP A 94 -4.54 12.57 -4.74
CA ASP A 94 -4.73 13.09 -3.39
C ASP A 94 -4.90 11.94 -2.38
N THR A 95 -4.11 12.00 -1.32
CA THR A 95 -4.10 11.02 -0.23
C THR A 95 -4.82 11.53 1.02
N SER A 96 -5.34 12.76 1.01
CA SER A 96 -6.08 13.38 2.11
C SER A 96 -7.27 12.56 2.64
N PRO A 97 -7.95 11.70 1.86
CA PRO A 97 -9.01 10.87 2.43
C PRO A 97 -8.49 9.66 3.22
N ILE A 98 -7.19 9.35 3.20
CA ILE A 98 -6.63 8.26 4.00
C ILE A 98 -6.37 8.78 5.44
N PRO A 99 -6.83 8.10 6.50
CA PRO A 99 -6.54 8.51 7.87
C PRO A 99 -5.03 8.40 8.19
N LEU A 100 -4.57 9.30 9.08
CA LEU A 100 -3.13 9.53 9.32
C LEU A 100 -2.37 8.28 9.81
N ASP A 101 -3.02 7.42 10.59
CA ASP A 101 -2.43 6.18 11.09
C ASP A 101 -2.14 5.16 9.98
N LEU A 102 -2.99 5.14 8.94
CA LEU A 102 -2.78 4.34 7.74
C LEU A 102 -1.79 5.00 6.79
N LEU A 103 -1.80 6.33 6.65
CA LEU A 103 -0.76 7.05 5.91
C LEU A 103 0.65 6.80 6.48
N GLY A 104 0.78 6.70 7.81
CA GLY A 104 2.04 6.33 8.46
C GLY A 104 2.56 4.93 8.09
N GLN A 105 1.73 4.09 7.46
CA GLN A 105 2.04 2.73 7.02
C GLN A 105 1.91 2.58 5.49
N ILE A 106 2.05 3.67 4.73
CA ILE A 106 1.84 3.68 3.27
C ILE A 106 2.77 2.72 2.51
N ASP A 107 3.91 2.34 3.09
CA ASP A 107 4.80 1.32 2.52
C ASP A 107 4.20 -0.08 2.51
N ALA A 108 3.06 -0.31 3.18
CA ALA A 108 2.25 -1.50 2.99
C ALA A 108 1.78 -1.65 1.53
N LEU A 109 1.67 -0.55 0.78
CA LEU A 109 1.28 -0.54 -0.63
C LEU A 109 2.46 -0.74 -1.59
N SER A 110 3.69 -0.91 -1.09
CA SER A 110 4.92 -0.89 -1.90
C SER A 110 5.01 -1.96 -2.98
N LYS A 111 4.41 -3.13 -2.75
CA LYS A 111 4.35 -4.23 -3.73
C LYS A 111 3.16 -4.13 -4.68
N GLY A 112 2.37 -3.06 -4.57
CA GLY A 112 1.24 -2.81 -5.44
C GLY A 112 1.66 -2.44 -6.86
N GLU A 113 0.92 -2.97 -7.82
CA GLU A 113 1.05 -2.67 -9.23
C GLU A 113 0.07 -1.54 -9.60
N ILE A 114 0.61 -0.48 -10.22
CA ILE A 114 -0.22 0.59 -10.76
C ILE A 114 -0.69 0.17 -12.14
N VAL A 115 -2.00 0.03 -12.31
CA VAL A 115 -2.65 -0.29 -13.57
C VAL A 115 -3.34 0.96 -14.09
N THR A 116 -3.01 1.35 -15.33
CA THR A 116 -3.61 2.50 -16.01
C THR A 116 -4.48 2.04 -17.19
N GLY A 117 -5.54 2.79 -17.46
CA GLY A 117 -6.53 2.49 -18.48
C GLY A 117 -7.78 1.84 -17.88
N VAL A 118 -8.93 2.49 -18.04
CA VAL A 118 -10.22 2.00 -17.55
C VAL A 118 -10.47 0.55 -17.97
N TYR A 119 -10.24 0.22 -19.25
CA TYR A 119 -10.41 -1.14 -19.77
C TYR A 119 -9.49 -2.15 -19.08
N ASN A 120 -8.22 -1.80 -18.84
CA ASN A 120 -7.25 -2.68 -18.19
C ASN A 120 -7.66 -2.95 -16.74
N ILE A 121 -8.12 -1.92 -16.03
CA ILE A 121 -8.61 -2.04 -14.65
C ILE A 121 -9.82 -2.98 -14.59
N LEU A 122 -10.81 -2.80 -15.46
CA LEU A 122 -12.00 -3.65 -15.50
C LEU A 122 -11.66 -5.12 -15.83
N ASN A 123 -10.80 -5.35 -16.82
CA ASN A 123 -10.33 -6.69 -17.17
C ASN A 123 -9.56 -7.37 -16.02
N THR A 124 -8.74 -6.60 -15.29
CA THR A 124 -8.03 -7.11 -14.10
C THR A 124 -9.02 -7.48 -12.99
N GLN A 125 -10.01 -6.62 -12.71
CA GLN A 125 -11.05 -6.91 -11.72
C GLN A 125 -11.87 -8.16 -12.10
N GLU A 126 -12.25 -8.30 -13.37
CA GLU A 126 -13.01 -9.45 -13.86
C GLU A 126 -12.25 -10.76 -13.64
N LYS A 127 -10.98 -10.84 -14.07
CA LYS A 127 -10.13 -12.01 -13.86
C LYS A 127 -9.95 -12.37 -12.39
N LEU A 128 -9.75 -11.37 -11.54
CA LEU A 128 -9.57 -11.58 -10.10
C LEU A 128 -10.88 -12.01 -9.41
N SER A 129 -12.03 -11.70 -10.01
CA SER A 129 -13.34 -12.07 -9.47
C SER A 129 -13.66 -13.57 -9.60
N GLU A 130 -13.05 -14.29 -10.54
CA GLU A 130 -13.38 -15.70 -10.85
C GLU A 130 -13.02 -16.70 -9.74
N GLY A 131 -12.14 -16.31 -8.81
CA GLY A 131 -11.65 -17.15 -7.70
C GLY A 131 -12.02 -16.65 -6.30
N LEU A 132 -12.95 -15.70 -6.20
CA LEU A 132 -13.31 -15.08 -4.92
C LEU A 132 -13.88 -16.09 -3.91
N SER A 133 -13.43 -15.96 -2.67
CA SER A 133 -13.90 -16.74 -1.50
C SER A 133 -13.73 -15.92 -0.21
N GLY A 134 -14.47 -16.27 0.84
CA GLY A 134 -14.45 -15.58 2.13
C GLY A 134 -15.19 -14.25 2.09
N HIS A 135 -14.48 -13.13 1.96
CA HIS A 135 -15.10 -11.80 1.90
C HIS A 135 -14.87 -11.08 0.57
N PHE A 136 -15.80 -10.19 0.26
CA PHE A 136 -15.67 -9.18 -0.78
C PHE A 136 -16.24 -7.86 -0.25
N TRP A 137 -15.36 -6.91 0.05
CA TRP A 137 -15.77 -5.59 0.52
C TRP A 137 -15.44 -4.54 -0.52
N TYR A 138 -16.40 -3.66 -0.79
CA TYR A 138 -16.31 -2.71 -1.88
C TYR A 138 -16.86 -1.34 -1.48
N MET A 139 -16.12 -0.29 -1.81
CA MET A 139 -16.52 1.11 -1.62
C MET A 139 -16.14 1.90 -2.86
N SER A 140 -17.06 2.64 -3.44
CA SER A 140 -16.80 3.56 -4.56
C SER A 140 -17.95 4.54 -4.72
N ASP A 141 -17.78 5.56 -5.56
CA ASP A 141 -18.84 6.48 -6.00
C ASP A 141 -19.81 5.88 -7.04
N ASP A 142 -19.50 4.69 -7.58
CA ASP A 142 -20.34 3.95 -8.53
C ASP A 142 -20.36 2.46 -8.18
N PHE A 143 -21.44 1.77 -8.56
CA PHE A 143 -21.52 0.32 -8.49
C PHE A 143 -21.28 -0.25 -9.89
N PRO A 144 -20.27 -1.10 -10.09
CA PRO A 144 -20.00 -1.70 -11.38
C PRO A 144 -21.08 -2.72 -11.71
N ARG A 145 -22.21 -2.25 -12.25
CA ARG A 145 -23.42 -3.03 -12.55
C ARG A 145 -23.17 -4.23 -13.46
N HIS A 146 -22.12 -4.17 -14.27
CA HIS A 146 -21.68 -5.29 -15.11
C HIS A 146 -21.17 -6.49 -14.30
N HIS A 147 -20.78 -6.30 -13.03
CA HIS A 147 -20.47 -7.38 -12.10
C HIS A 147 -21.70 -7.96 -11.38
N LEU A 148 -22.91 -7.40 -11.54
CA LEU A 148 -24.14 -7.93 -10.89
C LEU A 148 -24.35 -9.44 -11.12
N PRO A 149 -24.18 -9.99 -12.34
CA PRO A 149 -24.33 -11.44 -12.55
C PRO A 149 -23.29 -12.29 -11.80
N ASN A 150 -22.10 -11.73 -11.54
CA ASN A 150 -21.07 -12.40 -10.74
C ASN A 150 -21.38 -12.27 -9.24
N VAL A 151 -22.01 -11.19 -8.80
CA VAL A 151 -22.47 -11.02 -7.41
C VAL A 151 -23.44 -12.12 -7.01
N GLU A 152 -24.37 -12.53 -7.88
CA GLU A 152 -25.30 -13.63 -7.57
C GLU A 152 -24.55 -14.97 -7.35
N LYS A 153 -23.64 -15.32 -8.25
CA LYS A 153 -22.78 -16.52 -8.12
C LYS A 153 -21.92 -16.49 -6.85
N VAL A 154 -21.45 -15.30 -6.47
CA VAL A 154 -20.64 -15.09 -5.26
C VAL A 154 -21.49 -15.22 -3.99
N LEU A 155 -22.72 -14.69 -4.00
CA LEU A 155 -23.69 -14.82 -2.91
C LEU A 155 -24.17 -16.26 -2.68
N GLU A 156 -24.19 -17.09 -3.73
CA GLU A 156 -24.48 -18.52 -3.62
C GLU A 156 -23.37 -19.31 -2.91
N LYS A 157 -22.13 -18.84 -2.97
CA LYS A 157 -20.97 -19.44 -2.30
C LYS A 157 -20.86 -19.08 -0.81
N GLY A 158 -21.82 -18.33 -0.26
CA GLY A 158 -21.85 -17.94 1.16
C GLY A 158 -20.79 -16.89 1.54
N MET A 159 -20.32 -16.11 0.57
CA MET A 159 -19.34 -15.05 0.82
C MET A 159 -19.93 -13.89 1.62
N GLU A 160 -19.12 -13.31 2.50
CA GLU A 160 -19.46 -12.07 3.19
C GLU A 160 -19.25 -10.88 2.26
N ILE A 161 -20.35 -10.20 1.90
CA ILE A 161 -20.30 -9.01 1.05
C ILE A 161 -20.65 -7.78 1.88
N ARG A 162 -19.75 -6.78 1.85
CA ARG A 162 -19.97 -5.46 2.44
C ARG A 162 -19.78 -4.39 1.40
N VAL A 163 -20.68 -3.41 1.38
CA VAL A 163 -20.71 -2.41 0.33
C VAL A 163 -20.98 -1.03 0.91
N ILE A 164 -20.15 -0.04 0.55
CA ILE A 164 -20.35 1.36 0.92
C ILE A 164 -20.60 2.18 -0.36
N PHE A 165 -21.72 2.90 -0.42
CA PHE A 165 -22.09 3.73 -1.58
C PHE A 165 -22.61 5.12 -1.23
N PRO A 166 -22.74 6.03 -2.22
CA PRO A 166 -23.54 7.23 -2.06
C PRO A 166 -24.99 6.86 -1.72
N LYS A 167 -25.65 7.61 -0.83
CA LYS A 167 -27.05 7.37 -0.39
C LYS A 167 -28.02 7.15 -1.55
N ASP A 168 -27.85 7.91 -2.63
CA ASP A 168 -28.78 7.92 -3.76
C ASP A 168 -28.68 6.64 -4.63
N LEU A 169 -27.57 5.89 -4.50
CA LEU A 169 -27.27 4.77 -5.38
C LEU A 169 -27.97 3.47 -5.00
N LEU A 170 -28.37 3.30 -3.73
CA LEU A 170 -29.07 2.08 -3.26
C LEU A 170 -30.33 1.79 -4.07
N SER A 171 -31.11 2.83 -4.38
CA SER A 171 -32.35 2.74 -5.16
C SER A 171 -32.15 2.27 -6.61
N THR A 172 -30.92 2.35 -7.13
CA THR A 172 -30.57 2.02 -8.51
C THR A 172 -30.12 0.57 -8.68
N LEU A 173 -29.85 -0.14 -7.57
CA LEU A 173 -29.42 -1.53 -7.58
C LEU A 173 -30.60 -2.43 -7.96
N LYS A 174 -30.51 -3.10 -9.12
CA LYS A 174 -31.51 -4.05 -9.58
C LYS A 174 -31.22 -5.46 -9.05
N LEU A 175 -31.20 -5.62 -7.73
CA LEU A 175 -31.03 -6.91 -7.05
C LEU A 175 -32.38 -7.40 -6.52
N SER A 176 -32.57 -8.73 -6.46
CA SER A 176 -33.74 -9.31 -5.78
C SER A 176 -33.67 -9.04 -4.26
N GLU A 177 -34.83 -8.97 -3.59
CA GLU A 177 -34.90 -8.77 -2.13
C GLU A 177 -34.04 -9.81 -1.37
N LYS A 178 -34.11 -11.08 -1.78
CA LYS A 178 -33.28 -12.17 -1.23
C LYS A 178 -31.78 -11.91 -1.35
N ASN A 179 -31.32 -11.30 -2.44
CA ASN A 179 -29.90 -10.98 -2.64
C ASN A 179 -29.51 -9.72 -1.86
N MET A 180 -30.41 -8.75 -1.74
CA MET A 180 -30.22 -7.56 -0.92
C MET A 180 -30.01 -7.92 0.56
N GLU A 181 -30.77 -8.87 1.11
CA GLU A 181 -30.62 -9.32 2.50
C GLU A 181 -29.27 -10.00 2.81
N LYS A 182 -28.60 -10.54 1.78
CA LYS A 182 -27.29 -11.21 1.95
C LYS A 182 -26.10 -10.25 1.87
N ILE A 183 -26.32 -9.01 1.42
CA ILE A 183 -25.28 -8.00 1.30
C ILE A 183 -25.47 -6.98 2.42
N GLN A 184 -24.39 -6.68 3.14
CA GLN A 184 -24.41 -5.60 4.11
C GLN A 184 -24.12 -4.30 3.38
N PHE A 185 -25.04 -3.33 3.46
CA PHE A 185 -24.87 -2.02 2.85
C PHE A 185 -24.64 -0.95 3.92
N ARG A 186 -23.80 0.02 3.59
CA ARG A 186 -23.77 1.34 4.23
C ARG A 186 -23.82 2.41 3.16
N ALA A 187 -24.40 3.53 3.52
CA ALA A 187 -24.45 4.69 2.67
C ALA A 187 -23.66 5.84 3.29
N GLN A 188 -23.00 6.63 2.45
CA GLN A 188 -22.32 7.86 2.82
C GLN A 188 -22.79 8.98 1.89
N ASP A 189 -22.65 10.24 2.32
CA ASP A 189 -23.02 11.39 1.48
C ASP A 189 -22.03 11.57 0.32
N GLU A 190 -20.75 11.33 0.58
CA GLU A 190 -19.68 11.51 -0.39
C GLU A 190 -18.64 10.38 -0.22
N ILE A 191 -18.18 9.83 -1.34
CA ILE A 191 -17.11 8.83 -1.38
C ILE A 191 -15.96 9.39 -2.22
N LYS A 192 -14.80 9.57 -1.58
CA LYS A 192 -13.64 10.25 -2.19
C LYS A 192 -12.58 9.30 -2.74
N LEU A 193 -12.62 8.02 -2.38
CA LEU A 193 -11.70 7.01 -2.89
C LEU A 193 -12.43 5.69 -3.11
N SER A 194 -11.88 4.83 -3.97
CA SER A 194 -12.43 3.51 -4.26
C SER A 194 -11.57 2.42 -3.63
N ILE A 195 -12.18 1.48 -2.94
CA ILE A 195 -11.50 0.33 -2.36
C ILE A 195 -12.25 -0.94 -2.72
N MET A 196 -11.51 -1.94 -3.15
CA MET A 196 -11.98 -3.32 -3.22
C MET A 196 -11.04 -4.18 -2.39
N THR A 197 -11.56 -5.01 -1.51
CA THR A 197 -10.75 -5.96 -0.75
C THR A 197 -11.41 -7.32 -0.70
N ALA A 198 -10.58 -8.33 -0.92
CA ALA A 198 -10.93 -9.73 -0.85
C ALA A 198 -9.75 -10.53 -0.27
N ASN A 199 -9.96 -11.81 -0.03
CA ASN A 199 -8.91 -12.71 0.48
C ASN A 199 -7.67 -12.79 -0.42
N SER A 200 -7.82 -12.69 -1.74
CA SER A 200 -6.75 -12.91 -2.71
C SER A 200 -6.12 -11.63 -3.26
N PHE A 201 -6.79 -10.47 -3.15
CA PHE A 201 -6.28 -9.20 -3.63
C PHE A 201 -6.96 -8.00 -2.96
N SER A 202 -6.39 -6.84 -3.13
CA SER A 202 -7.07 -5.57 -2.88
C SER A 202 -6.72 -4.55 -3.96
N MET A 203 -7.59 -3.56 -4.12
CA MET A 203 -7.44 -2.47 -5.07
C MET A 203 -7.74 -1.16 -4.35
N LEU A 204 -6.97 -0.13 -4.67
CA LEU A 204 -7.18 1.25 -4.23
C LEU A 204 -7.19 2.17 -5.46
N LYS A 205 -8.20 3.04 -5.55
CA LYS A 205 -8.18 4.22 -6.43
C LYS A 205 -8.26 5.47 -5.57
N LEU A 206 -7.38 6.41 -5.85
CA LEU A 206 -7.33 7.69 -5.16
C LEU A 206 -7.98 8.78 -6.01
N PRO A 207 -8.46 9.86 -5.39
CA PRO A 207 -8.95 11.00 -6.13
C PRO A 207 -7.82 11.72 -6.87
N GLY A 208 -8.13 12.27 -8.03
CA GLY A 208 -7.25 13.17 -8.75
C GLY A 208 -7.28 14.60 -8.18
N PRO A 209 -6.60 15.57 -8.81
CA PRO A 209 -6.56 16.96 -8.35
C PRO A 209 -7.93 17.66 -8.41
N ASP A 210 -8.89 17.12 -9.16
CA ASP A 210 -10.27 17.60 -9.24
C ASP A 210 -11.15 17.09 -8.08
N GLY A 211 -10.59 16.29 -7.17
CA GLY A 211 -11.26 15.71 -6.02
C GLY A 211 -12.15 14.50 -6.35
N LYS A 212 -12.20 14.05 -7.61
CA LYS A 212 -12.97 12.87 -8.03
C LYS A 212 -12.09 11.65 -8.09
N ILE A 213 -12.66 10.48 -7.85
CA ILE A 213 -11.95 9.19 -7.97
C ILE A 213 -11.38 9.06 -9.39
N ASP A 214 -10.06 8.88 -9.52
CA ASP A 214 -9.46 8.60 -10.82
C ASP A 214 -9.89 7.21 -11.29
N GLN A 215 -10.76 7.16 -12.30
CA GLN A 215 -11.23 5.90 -12.87
C GLN A 215 -10.20 5.25 -13.79
N ASN A 216 -9.20 6.00 -14.24
CA ASN A 216 -8.18 5.57 -15.19
C ASN A 216 -6.96 4.95 -14.51
N THR A 217 -6.77 5.12 -13.20
CA THR A 217 -5.61 4.58 -12.48
C THR A 217 -6.02 3.86 -11.20
N ALA A 218 -5.44 2.69 -10.95
CA ALA A 218 -5.67 1.91 -9.74
C ALA A 218 -4.38 1.22 -9.27
N ILE A 219 -4.23 1.06 -7.96
CA ILE A 219 -3.18 0.21 -7.38
C ILE A 219 -3.80 -1.13 -7.01
N PHE A 220 -3.25 -2.22 -7.54
CA PHE A 220 -3.63 -3.59 -7.18
C PHE A 220 -2.53 -4.23 -6.34
N GLY A 221 -2.90 -4.95 -5.28
CA GLY A 221 -1.95 -5.67 -4.43
C GLY A 221 -2.47 -7.04 -4.02
N HIS A 222 -1.55 -7.98 -3.87
CA HIS A 222 -1.85 -9.39 -3.58
C HIS A 222 -1.26 -9.87 -2.25
N ASP A 223 -0.18 -9.23 -1.80
CA ASP A 223 0.47 -9.63 -0.56
C ASP A 223 -0.39 -9.26 0.66
N GLU A 224 -0.19 -10.02 1.73
CA GLU A 224 -0.97 -9.90 2.96
C GLU A 224 -0.89 -8.50 3.58
N ARG A 225 0.27 -7.82 3.48
CA ARG A 225 0.46 -6.50 4.09
C ARG A 225 -0.37 -5.46 3.37
N PHE A 226 -0.37 -5.47 2.04
CA PHE A 226 -1.23 -4.61 1.22
C PHE A 226 -2.71 -4.86 1.54
N ARG A 227 -3.14 -6.13 1.49
CA ARG A 227 -4.55 -6.49 1.70
C ARG A 227 -5.05 -6.05 3.08
N LYS A 228 -4.30 -6.35 4.13
CA LYS A 228 -4.64 -5.93 5.50
C LYS A 228 -4.69 -4.42 5.65
N TRP A 229 -3.85 -3.67 4.94
CA TRP A 229 -3.90 -2.22 4.94
C TRP A 229 -5.20 -1.71 4.29
N CYS A 230 -5.58 -2.26 3.14
CA CYS A 230 -6.84 -1.92 2.46
C CYS A 230 -8.08 -2.35 3.27
N GLU A 231 -8.04 -3.50 3.93
CA GLU A 231 -9.10 -3.96 4.84
C GLU A 231 -9.28 -2.97 6.00
N LYS A 232 -8.20 -2.53 6.63
CA LYS A 232 -8.26 -1.51 7.69
C LYS A 232 -8.82 -0.18 7.17
N LEU A 233 -8.42 0.23 5.96
CA LEU A 233 -8.96 1.44 5.34
C LEU A 233 -10.46 1.30 5.09
N PHE A 234 -10.91 0.18 4.53
CA PHE A 234 -12.34 -0.10 4.36
C PHE A 234 -13.07 -0.07 5.71
N GLN A 235 -12.54 -0.73 6.73
CA GLN A 235 -13.16 -0.77 8.06
C GLN A 235 -13.25 0.61 8.71
N TYR A 236 -12.24 1.47 8.53
CA TYR A 236 -12.31 2.86 8.97
C TYR A 236 -13.55 3.56 8.40
N TYR A 237 -13.80 3.46 7.09
CA TYR A 237 -14.99 4.03 6.46
C TYR A 237 -16.28 3.29 6.86
N TRP A 238 -16.21 1.97 7.04
CA TRP A 238 -17.33 1.16 7.48
C TRP A 238 -17.79 1.60 8.86
N GLU A 239 -16.89 1.74 9.82
CA GLU A 239 -17.20 2.06 11.21
C GLU A 239 -17.51 3.54 11.44
N THR A 240 -16.95 4.43 10.61
CA THR A 240 -17.23 5.87 10.67
C THR A 240 -18.72 6.10 10.40
N LYS A 241 -19.47 6.32 11.48
CA LYS A 241 -20.90 6.63 11.43
C LYS A 241 -21.12 8.00 10.80
N LEU A 242 -21.30 8.03 9.49
CA LEU A 242 -21.89 9.17 8.78
C LEU A 242 -23.23 8.70 8.18
N GLY A 243 -24.27 8.75 9.02
CA GLY A 243 -25.67 8.49 8.65
C GLY A 243 -26.07 7.01 8.65
N ILE A 244 -26.65 6.55 9.76
CA ILE A 244 -27.54 5.38 9.73
C ILE A 244 -28.81 5.85 9.00
N ILE A 245 -29.20 5.17 7.92
CA ILE A 245 -30.54 5.26 7.34
C ILE A 245 -31.51 4.53 8.29
#